data_AF-A0A2H0C6M9-F1
#
_entry.id   AF-A0A2H0C6M9-F1
#
_cell.length_a   1.000
_cell.length_b   1.000
_cell.length_c   1.000
_cell.angle_alpha   90.00
_cell.angle_beta   90.00
_cell.angle_gamma   90.00
#
_symmetry.space_group_name_H-M   'P 1'
#
loop_
_entity.id
_entity.type
_entity.pdbx_description
1 polymer ?
#
loop_
_entity_poly.entity_id
_entity_poly.type
_entity_poly.pdbx_seq_one_letter_code
_entity_poly.pdbx_strand_id
1 'polypeptide(L)'
;MALRKEQQMNSVAFLTYNTVGENLRSGWHDGPDGRRAFVLQNDSGNRWAVEDLFVDPKTVPSGYSRSAKTNVDHVSGKIDGLWGELLKVLSDLDHVVIYVGANGSERAIVLAAQLPASKVTFVGCDCGLPYKEMMIQSAGLNDAGRVLCECGGRRTMRKLFDSFLTTGELLSS
;
A
#
# COMPACT_ATOMS: atom_id res chain seq x y z
N MET A 1 -6.95 21.83 28.89
CA MET A 1 -6.45 20.87 27.87
C MET A 1 -7.66 20.11 27.34
N ALA A 2 -8.18 20.49 26.18
CA ALA A 2 -9.28 19.76 25.55
C ALA A 2 -8.73 18.46 24.96
N LEU A 3 -9.26 17.32 25.39
CA LEU A 3 -9.06 16.03 24.74
C LEU A 3 -9.48 16.19 23.27
N ARG A 4 -8.53 16.06 22.34
CA ARG A 4 -8.87 15.94 20.92
C ARG A 4 -9.78 14.73 20.81
N LYS A 5 -11.04 14.95 20.41
CA LYS A 5 -11.90 13.88 19.90
C LYS A 5 -11.07 13.17 18.83
N GLU A 6 -10.70 11.91 19.06
CA GLU A 6 -10.17 11.07 18.00
C GLU A 6 -11.20 11.11 16.88
N GLN A 7 -10.78 11.61 15.72
CA GLN A 7 -11.66 11.81 14.59
C GLN A 7 -12.05 10.42 14.11
N GLN A 8 -13.29 10.02 14.34
CA GLN A 8 -13.78 8.70 13.97
C GLN A 8 -13.71 8.56 12.44
N MET A 9 -12.90 7.62 11.97
CA MET A 9 -12.74 7.34 10.54
C MET A 9 -13.97 6.62 10.01
N ASN A 10 -14.57 7.17 8.95
CA ASN A 10 -15.72 6.59 8.27
C ASN A 10 -15.33 6.01 6.90
N SER A 11 -14.32 6.59 6.25
CA SER A 11 -13.89 6.20 4.91
C SER A 11 -12.39 5.99 4.84
N VAL A 12 -11.92 4.78 4.52
CA VAL A 12 -10.47 4.47 4.45
C VAL A 12 -10.13 3.79 3.14
N ALA A 13 -9.03 4.20 2.50
CA ALA A 13 -8.49 3.47 1.36
C ALA A 13 -7.40 2.49 1.77
N PHE A 14 -7.34 1.36 1.07
CA PHE A 14 -6.27 0.37 1.15
C PHE A 14 -5.63 0.25 -0.23
N LEU A 15 -4.43 0.81 -0.38
CA LEU A 15 -3.64 0.74 -1.59
C LEU A 15 -2.56 -0.34 -1.42
N THR A 16 -2.57 -1.33 -2.29
CA THR A 16 -1.52 -2.35 -2.34
C THR A 16 -1.22 -2.75 -3.77
N TYR A 17 0.06 -2.95 -4.07
CA TYR A 17 0.48 -3.55 -5.34
C TYR A 17 0.70 -5.08 -5.22
N ASN A 18 0.22 -5.66 -4.11
CA ASN A 18 -0.04 -7.08 -3.92
C ASN A 18 -1.57 -7.27 -3.76
N THR A 19 -2.00 -8.21 -2.92
CA THR A 19 -3.42 -8.46 -2.62
C THR A 19 -3.75 -8.21 -1.15
N VAL A 20 -4.98 -7.81 -0.87
CA VAL A 20 -5.55 -7.76 0.48
C VAL A 20 -6.27 -9.08 0.75
N GLY A 21 -5.63 -10.00 1.48
CA GLY A 21 -6.21 -11.30 1.74
C GLY A 21 -6.55 -12.12 0.48
N GLU A 22 -7.47 -13.06 0.64
CA GLU A 22 -8.01 -13.90 -0.44
C GLU A 22 -9.35 -13.35 -0.93
N ASN A 23 -9.55 -13.37 -2.25
CA ASN A 23 -10.82 -13.10 -2.94
C ASN A 23 -11.44 -11.71 -2.72
N LEU A 24 -10.72 -10.75 -2.13
CA LEU A 24 -11.18 -9.37 -2.08
C LEU A 24 -10.96 -8.72 -3.44
N ARG A 25 -11.97 -8.00 -3.95
CA ARG A 25 -11.87 -7.25 -5.22
C ARG A 25 -11.53 -5.79 -4.95
N SER A 26 -10.91 -5.13 -5.92
CA SER A 26 -10.80 -3.67 -5.90
C SER A 26 -12.19 -3.02 -5.97
N GLY A 27 -12.35 -1.85 -5.34
CA GLY A 27 -13.61 -1.11 -5.26
C GLY A 27 -14.03 -0.80 -3.83
N TRP A 28 -15.25 -0.28 -3.69
CA TRP A 28 -15.86 0.05 -2.41
C TRP A 28 -16.41 -1.21 -1.72
N HIS A 29 -16.17 -1.28 -0.41
CA HIS A 29 -16.71 -2.30 0.49
C HIS A 29 -17.36 -1.59 1.67
N ASP A 30 -18.64 -1.83 1.87
CA ASP A 30 -19.43 -1.16 2.90
C ASP A 30 -19.55 -2.05 4.15
N GLY A 31 -19.28 -1.47 5.31
CA GLY A 31 -19.51 -2.05 6.63
C GLY A 31 -20.96 -1.88 7.06
N PRO A 32 -21.40 -2.64 8.07
CA PRO A 32 -22.80 -2.66 8.52
C PRO A 32 -23.27 -1.35 9.16
N ASP A 33 -22.36 -0.47 9.57
CA ASP A 33 -22.63 0.78 10.28
C ASP A 33 -22.34 2.03 9.43
N GLY A 34 -22.21 1.87 8.11
CA GLY A 34 -21.98 2.97 7.18
C GLY A 34 -20.52 3.35 6.97
N ARG A 35 -19.56 2.67 7.65
CA ARG A 35 -18.13 2.76 7.31
C ARG A 35 -17.87 2.15 5.93
N ARG A 36 -16.88 2.69 5.21
CA ARG A 36 -16.59 2.29 3.83
C ARG A 36 -15.10 2.15 3.62
N ALA A 37 -14.68 1.02 3.06
CA ALA A 37 -13.29 0.78 2.67
C ALA A 37 -13.16 0.79 1.15
N PHE A 38 -12.25 1.61 0.62
CA PHE A 38 -11.92 1.60 -0.81
C PHE A 38 -10.65 0.80 -1.04
N VAL A 39 -10.76 -0.35 -1.70
CA VAL A 39 -9.61 -1.22 -1.92
C VAL A 39 -9.09 -1.03 -3.34
N LEU A 40 -7.80 -0.75 -3.45
CA LEU A 40 -7.06 -0.69 -4.70
C LEU A 40 -5.91 -1.67 -4.61
N GLN A 41 -6.06 -2.77 -5.32
CA GLN A 41 -5.11 -3.85 -5.28
C GLN A 41 -4.76 -4.37 -6.67
N ASN A 42 -3.69 -5.14 -6.73
CA ASN A 42 -3.40 -5.96 -7.88
C ASN A 42 -4.45 -7.08 -8.02
N ASP A 43 -5.22 -7.05 -9.10
CA ASP A 43 -6.29 -8.00 -9.43
C ASP A 43 -5.83 -9.18 -10.30
N SER A 44 -4.60 -9.16 -10.81
CA SER A 44 -4.06 -10.23 -11.67
C SER A 44 -3.76 -11.55 -10.93
N GLY A 45 -3.94 -11.61 -9.60
CA GLY A 45 -3.69 -12.80 -8.78
C GLY A 45 -2.21 -13.17 -8.61
N ASN A 46 -1.32 -12.53 -9.34
CA ASN A 46 0.11 -12.80 -9.33
C ASN A 46 0.85 -11.86 -8.37
N ARG A 47 1.88 -12.36 -7.68
CA ARG A 47 2.79 -11.48 -6.93
C ARG A 47 3.60 -10.71 -7.96
N TRP A 48 3.42 -9.40 -8.09
CA TRP A 48 4.24 -8.57 -8.99
C TRP A 48 5.74 -8.61 -8.63
N ALA A 49 6.09 -9.10 -7.43
CA ALA A 49 7.46 -9.39 -7.04
C ALA A 49 8.08 -10.66 -7.71
N VAL A 50 7.30 -11.52 -8.37
CA VAL A 50 7.75 -12.86 -8.81
C VAL A 50 7.65 -13.08 -10.33
N GLU A 51 6.78 -12.35 -11.04
CA GLU A 51 6.51 -12.66 -12.46
C GLU A 51 7.72 -12.53 -13.40
N ASP A 52 8.69 -11.66 -13.11
CA ASP A 52 9.83 -11.43 -14.03
C ASP A 52 11.19 -11.97 -13.51
N LEU A 53 11.20 -12.72 -12.40
CA LEU A 53 12.42 -13.38 -11.90
C LEU A 53 12.69 -14.74 -12.57
N PHE A 54 11.75 -15.28 -13.33
CA PHE A 54 11.90 -16.54 -14.06
C PHE A 54 12.19 -16.31 -15.54
N VAL A 55 13.24 -15.54 -15.85
CA VAL A 55 13.92 -15.72 -17.13
C VAL A 55 14.95 -16.83 -16.92
N ASP A 56 14.80 -17.95 -17.64
CA ASP A 56 15.73 -19.07 -17.57
C ASP A 56 17.18 -18.54 -17.74
N PRO A 57 18.08 -18.72 -16.75
CA PRO A 57 19.44 -18.21 -16.81
C PRO A 57 20.22 -18.71 -18.04
N LYS A 58 19.77 -19.78 -18.70
CA LYS A 58 20.38 -20.32 -19.92
C LYS A 58 19.98 -19.57 -21.20
N THR A 59 18.96 -18.71 -21.14
CA THR A 59 18.44 -17.98 -22.32
C THR A 59 18.89 -16.53 -22.40
N VAL A 60 19.62 -16.02 -21.41
CA VAL A 60 20.04 -14.62 -21.35
C VAL A 60 21.51 -14.48 -21.74
N PRO A 61 21.83 -13.82 -22.87
CA PRO A 61 23.22 -13.54 -23.22
C PRO A 61 23.90 -12.70 -22.14
N SER A 62 25.13 -13.10 -21.79
CA SER A 62 26.03 -12.36 -20.89
C SER A 62 26.08 -10.87 -21.26
N GLY A 63 25.45 -10.01 -20.44
CA GLY A 63 25.37 -8.56 -20.66
C GLY A 63 24.02 -7.88 -20.32
N TYR A 64 23.00 -8.63 -19.90
CA TYR A 64 21.65 -8.07 -19.64
C TYR A 64 21.51 -7.40 -18.25
N SER A 65 21.76 -6.09 -18.20
CA SER A 65 21.30 -5.19 -17.12
C SER A 65 19.97 -4.47 -17.50
N ARG A 66 19.13 -5.11 -18.32
CA ARG A 66 17.84 -4.56 -18.78
C ARG A 66 16.62 -5.11 -18.02
N SER A 67 16.65 -6.33 -17.48
CA SER A 67 15.48 -6.97 -16.85
C SER A 67 15.04 -6.30 -15.55
N ALA A 68 15.97 -5.88 -14.69
CA ALA A 68 15.64 -5.20 -13.44
C ALA A 68 15.01 -3.81 -13.68
N LYS A 69 15.46 -3.07 -14.69
CA LYS A 69 14.94 -1.74 -15.01
C LYS A 69 13.52 -1.80 -15.56
N THR A 70 13.25 -2.74 -16.47
CA THR A 70 11.90 -2.96 -17.02
C THR A 70 10.89 -3.34 -15.93
N ASN A 71 11.32 -4.10 -14.92
CA ASN A 71 10.49 -4.49 -13.78
C ASN A 71 10.12 -3.28 -12.90
N VAL A 72 11.10 -2.42 -12.57
CA VAL A 72 10.85 -1.19 -11.80
C VAL A 72 9.91 -0.23 -12.53
N ASP A 73 10.09 -0.04 -13.84
CA ASP A 73 9.23 0.83 -14.65
C ASP A 73 7.79 0.28 -14.75
N HIS A 74 7.64 -1.03 -14.90
CA HIS A 74 6.33 -1.70 -14.95
C HIS A 74 5.60 -1.62 -13.60
N VAL A 75 6.30 -1.91 -12.49
CA VAL A 75 5.73 -1.77 -11.14
C VAL A 75 5.35 -0.32 -10.85
N SER A 76 6.18 0.64 -11.26
CA SER A 76 5.89 2.07 -11.10
C SER A 76 4.64 2.49 -11.87
N GLY A 77 4.50 2.07 -13.13
CA GLY A 77 3.31 2.37 -13.93
C GLY A 77 2.03 1.78 -13.36
N LYS A 78 2.10 0.59 -12.76
CA LYS A 78 0.96 -0.02 -12.06
C LYS A 78 0.58 0.73 -10.78
N ILE A 79 1.58 1.15 -10.00
CA ILE A 79 1.36 1.98 -8.80
C ILE A 79 0.72 3.32 -9.19
N ASP A 80 1.18 3.94 -10.29
CA ASP A 80 0.61 5.18 -10.81
C ASP A 80 -0.86 5.00 -11.23
N GLY A 81 -1.20 3.89 -11.87
CA GLY A 81 -2.57 3.55 -12.23
C GLY A 81 -3.48 3.44 -11.01
N LEU A 82 -3.06 2.68 -9.98
CA LEU A 82 -3.81 2.57 -8.74
C LEU A 82 -3.92 3.94 -8.02
N TRP A 83 -2.85 4.73 -8.01
CA TRP A 83 -2.88 6.07 -7.44
C TRP A 83 -3.85 6.99 -8.16
N GLY A 84 -3.90 6.92 -9.50
CA GLY A 84 -4.88 7.66 -10.30
C GLY A 84 -6.32 7.35 -9.91
N GLU A 85 -6.65 6.08 -9.63
CA GLU A 85 -7.96 5.70 -9.11
C GLU A 85 -8.20 6.23 -7.69
N LEU A 86 -7.18 6.20 -6.82
CA LEU A 86 -7.27 6.76 -5.46
C LEU A 86 -7.61 8.25 -5.49
N LEU A 87 -6.97 9.02 -6.38
CA LEU A 87 -7.17 10.47 -6.50
C LEU A 87 -8.63 10.83 -6.83
N LYS A 88 -9.37 9.98 -7.54
CA LYS A 88 -10.78 10.22 -7.88
C LYS A 88 -11.71 10.22 -6.67
N VAL A 89 -11.31 9.57 -5.58
CA VAL A 89 -12.11 9.43 -4.35
C VAL A 89 -11.43 10.05 -3.13
N LEU A 90 -10.25 10.63 -3.29
CA LEU A 90 -9.39 11.07 -2.18
C LEU A 90 -10.06 12.10 -1.25
N SER A 91 -10.93 12.95 -1.79
CA SER A 91 -11.71 13.94 -1.03
C SER A 91 -12.67 13.31 -0.04
N ASP A 92 -13.13 12.09 -0.31
CA ASP A 92 -14.15 11.39 0.46
C ASP A 92 -13.56 10.45 1.51
N LEU A 93 -12.23 10.32 1.52
CA LEU A 93 -11.47 9.47 2.42
C LEU A 93 -11.01 10.26 3.65
N ASP A 94 -11.14 9.66 4.82
CA ASP A 94 -10.54 10.15 6.06
C ASP A 94 -9.07 9.72 6.19
N HIS A 95 -8.75 8.51 5.71
CA HIS A 95 -7.42 7.90 5.84
C HIS A 95 -7.03 7.06 4.63
N VAL A 96 -5.71 6.85 4.45
CA VAL A 96 -5.13 6.02 3.39
C VAL A 96 -4.09 5.10 3.98
N VAL A 97 -4.27 3.79 3.79
CA VAL A 97 -3.35 2.73 4.16
C VAL A 97 -2.60 2.28 2.92
N ILE A 98 -1.26 2.38 2.93
CA ILE A 98 -0.41 2.14 1.77
C ILE A 98 0.57 1.00 2.08
N TYR A 99 0.50 -0.07 1.32
CA TYR A 99 1.51 -1.13 1.39
C TYR A 99 2.83 -0.68 0.74
N VAL A 100 3.95 -0.88 1.46
CA VAL A 100 5.32 -0.59 1.02
C VAL A 100 6.23 -1.83 1.20
N GLY A 101 6.18 -2.69 0.18
CA GLY A 101 7.03 -3.87 0.04
C GLY A 101 8.47 -3.57 -0.37
N ALA A 102 9.22 -4.59 -0.77
CA ALA A 102 10.63 -4.45 -1.17
C ALA A 102 10.80 -3.70 -2.51
N ASN A 103 9.88 -3.92 -3.46
CA ASN A 103 9.88 -3.27 -4.77
C ASN A 103 8.75 -2.24 -4.84
N GLY A 104 8.96 -1.12 -5.53
CA GLY A 104 7.95 -0.08 -5.74
C GLY A 104 7.67 0.83 -4.54
N SER A 105 8.35 0.61 -3.41
CA SER A 105 8.19 1.42 -2.21
C SER A 105 8.56 2.88 -2.44
N GLU A 106 9.59 3.14 -3.25
CA GLU A 106 10.04 4.47 -3.60
C GLU A 106 8.91 5.27 -4.25
N ARG A 107 8.26 4.67 -5.25
CA ARG A 107 7.19 5.34 -5.99
C ARG A 107 5.96 5.56 -5.11
N ALA A 108 5.57 4.56 -4.31
CA ALA A 108 4.45 4.68 -3.37
C ALA A 108 4.68 5.81 -2.35
N ILE A 109 5.90 5.94 -1.80
CA ILE A 109 6.26 6.99 -0.84
C ILE A 109 6.26 8.38 -1.51
N VAL A 110 6.83 8.50 -2.72
CA VAL A 110 6.82 9.76 -3.49
C VAL A 110 5.39 10.23 -3.76
N LEU A 111 4.48 9.33 -4.09
CA LEU A 111 3.07 9.66 -4.30
C LEU A 111 2.39 10.05 -3.00
N ALA A 112 2.65 9.30 -1.91
CA ALA A 112 2.12 9.59 -0.57
C ALA A 112 2.54 10.97 -0.04
N ALA A 113 3.67 11.53 -0.49
CA ALA A 113 4.12 12.86 -0.12
C ALA A 113 3.15 13.99 -0.55
N GLN A 114 2.19 13.70 -1.43
CA GLN A 114 1.11 14.60 -1.82
C GLN A 114 -0.01 14.68 -0.78
N LEU A 115 -0.01 13.81 0.23
CA LEU A 115 -1.03 13.73 1.27
C LEU A 115 -0.50 14.29 2.61
N PRO A 116 -1.38 14.81 3.48
CA PRO A 116 -0.99 15.11 4.85
C PRO A 116 -0.50 13.84 5.56
N ALA A 117 0.63 13.92 6.26
CA ALA A 117 1.20 12.77 6.97
C ALA A 117 0.19 12.10 7.91
N SER A 118 -0.65 12.88 8.60
CA SER A 118 -1.68 12.38 9.51
C SER A 118 -2.78 11.54 8.84
N LYS A 119 -2.91 11.60 7.50
CA LYS A 119 -3.89 10.85 6.70
C LYS A 119 -3.32 9.53 6.17
N VAL A 120 -2.05 9.22 6.45
CA VAL A 120 -1.34 8.09 5.85
C VAL A 120 -0.91 7.08 6.90
N THR A 121 -1.10 5.79 6.64
CA THR A 121 -0.44 4.69 7.35
C THR A 121 0.33 3.83 6.35
N PHE A 122 1.62 3.66 6.59
CA PHE A 122 2.47 2.75 5.82
C PHE A 122 2.45 1.35 6.44
N VAL A 123 2.21 0.34 5.61
CA VAL A 123 2.25 -1.08 5.98
C VAL A 123 3.40 -1.74 5.23
N GLY A 124 4.45 -2.17 5.92
CA GLY A 124 5.66 -2.66 5.26
C GLY A 124 6.30 -3.83 5.99
N CYS A 125 7.01 -4.69 5.25
CA CYS A 125 7.90 -5.68 5.84
C CYS A 125 9.25 -5.04 6.21
N ASP A 126 10.08 -5.76 6.95
CA ASP A 126 11.42 -5.35 7.37
C ASP A 126 12.44 -5.25 6.23
N CYS A 127 12.13 -5.80 5.05
CA CYS A 127 12.99 -5.75 3.88
C CYS A 127 13.29 -4.29 3.47
N GLY A 128 14.55 -3.88 3.58
CA GLY A 128 14.98 -2.51 3.27
C GLY A 128 14.40 -1.43 4.19
N LEU A 129 13.96 -1.80 5.42
CA LEU A 129 13.29 -0.88 6.33
C LEU A 129 14.07 0.42 6.62
N PRO A 130 15.40 0.41 6.90
CA PRO A 130 16.13 1.65 7.14
C PRO A 130 16.08 2.63 5.96
N TYR A 131 16.15 2.11 4.74
CA TYR A 131 16.07 2.90 3.52
C TYR A 131 14.65 3.48 3.32
N LYS A 132 13.61 2.67 3.56
CA LYS A 132 12.21 3.12 3.49
C LYS A 132 11.89 4.21 4.51
N GLU A 133 12.33 4.04 5.76
CA GLU A 133 12.13 5.07 6.79
C GLU A 133 12.85 6.38 6.43
N MET A 134 14.09 6.32 5.93
CA MET A 134 14.80 7.50 5.45
C MET A 134 14.02 8.22 4.34
N MET A 135 13.41 7.49 3.39
CA MET A 135 12.59 8.09 2.34
C MET A 135 11.30 8.72 2.90
N ILE A 136 10.60 8.04 3.81
CA ILE A 136 9.38 8.54 4.46
C ILE A 136 9.69 9.85 5.21
N GLN A 137 10.80 9.89 5.95
CA GLN A 137 11.25 11.09 6.66
C GLN A 137 11.60 12.23 5.69
N SER A 138 12.33 11.91 4.61
CA SER A 138 12.72 12.89 3.58
C SER A 138 11.52 13.45 2.81
N ALA A 139 10.45 12.68 2.69
CA ALA A 139 9.17 13.10 2.12
C ALA A 139 8.30 13.94 3.07
N GLY A 140 8.76 14.21 4.31
CA GLY A 140 8.01 14.97 5.30
C GLY A 140 6.89 14.17 5.98
N LEU A 141 6.88 12.84 5.85
CA LEU A 141 5.83 11.95 6.36
C LEU A 141 6.19 11.37 7.74
N ASN A 142 6.84 12.17 8.59
CA ASN A 142 7.30 11.77 9.92
C ASN A 142 6.16 11.38 10.86
N ASP A 143 4.96 11.94 10.65
CA ASP A 143 3.80 11.70 11.50
C ASP A 143 2.83 10.62 10.96
N ALA A 144 3.19 9.95 9.86
CA ALA A 144 2.37 8.87 9.30
C ALA A 144 2.28 7.65 10.25
N GLY A 145 1.22 6.86 10.16
CA GLY A 145 1.18 5.56 10.85
C GLY A 145 2.22 4.59 10.28
N ARG A 146 2.79 3.71 11.12
CA ARG A 146 3.64 2.59 10.69
C ARG A 146 3.07 1.29 11.21
N VAL A 147 2.92 0.32 10.33
CA VAL A 147 2.53 -1.05 10.70
C VAL A 147 3.52 -2.02 10.05
N LEU A 148 4.21 -2.79 10.88
CA LEU A 148 5.06 -3.88 10.40
C LEU A 148 4.17 -5.06 9.95
N CYS A 149 4.51 -5.67 8.82
CA CYS A 149 3.78 -6.82 8.29
C CYS A 149 4.69 -7.99 7.90
N GLU A 150 4.06 -9.14 7.61
CA GLU A 150 4.75 -10.25 6.97
C GLU A 150 5.17 -9.92 5.52
N CYS A 151 6.02 -10.76 4.93
CA CYS A 151 6.39 -10.62 3.52
C CYS A 151 5.15 -10.63 2.61
N GLY A 152 5.00 -9.59 1.79
CA GLY A 152 3.84 -9.37 0.92
C GLY A 152 2.67 -8.63 1.56
N GLY A 153 2.61 -8.54 2.89
CA GLY A 153 1.62 -7.74 3.66
C GLY A 153 0.15 -8.16 3.53
N ARG A 154 -0.12 -9.27 2.86
CA ARG A 154 -1.48 -9.76 2.53
C ARG A 154 -2.36 -9.97 3.76
N ARG A 155 -1.85 -10.63 4.79
CA ARG A 155 -2.57 -10.95 6.03
C ARG A 155 -2.70 -9.72 6.91
N THR A 156 -1.64 -8.93 7.08
CA THR A 156 -1.74 -7.68 7.85
C THR A 156 -2.72 -6.71 7.21
N MET A 157 -2.66 -6.49 5.89
CA MET A 157 -3.63 -5.63 5.19
C MET A 157 -5.06 -6.15 5.36
N ARG A 158 -5.27 -7.48 5.30
CA ARG A 158 -6.58 -8.07 5.54
C ARG A 158 -7.08 -7.84 6.96
N LYS A 159 -6.24 -8.05 7.97
CA LYS A 159 -6.57 -7.76 9.37
C LYS A 159 -6.96 -6.30 9.58
N LEU A 160 -6.18 -5.36 9.03
CA LEU A 160 -6.47 -3.94 9.11
C LEU A 160 -7.81 -3.58 8.44
N PHE A 161 -8.08 -4.18 7.27
CA PHE A 161 -9.34 -4.01 6.56
C PHE A 161 -10.53 -4.52 7.38
N ASP A 162 -10.46 -5.76 7.87
CA ASP A 162 -11.53 -6.37 8.66
C ASP A 162 -11.73 -5.62 10.00
N SER A 163 -10.65 -5.23 10.66
CA SER A 163 -10.67 -4.39 11.87
C SER A 163 -11.37 -3.07 11.60
N PHE A 164 -10.99 -2.35 10.54
CA PHE A 164 -11.62 -1.09 10.22
C PHE A 164 -13.12 -1.23 9.94
N LEU A 165 -13.53 -2.22 9.14
CA LEU A 165 -14.95 -2.43 8.85
C LEU A 165 -15.76 -2.89 10.07
N THR A 166 -15.11 -3.47 11.09
CA THR A 166 -15.77 -3.99 12.29
C THR A 166 -15.78 -2.99 13.45
N THR A 167 -14.64 -2.35 13.73
CA THR A 167 -14.40 -1.49 14.89
C THR A 167 -14.12 -0.03 14.53
N GLY A 168 -13.78 0.26 13.27
CA GLY A 168 -13.42 1.61 12.81
C GLY A 168 -11.96 1.94 13.10
N GLU A 169 -11.21 0.97 13.62
CA GLU A 169 -9.83 1.13 14.03
C GLU A 169 -8.91 0.33 13.12
N LEU A 170 -7.69 0.84 12.92
CA LEU A 170 -6.63 0.19 12.16
C LEU A 170 -5.71 -0.60 13.11
N LEU A 171 -6.27 -1.61 13.79
CA LEU A 171 -5.51 -2.46 14.71
C LEU A 171 -4.79 -3.60 13.97
N SER A 172 -3.50 -3.77 14.25
CA SER A 172 -2.67 -4.83 13.64
C SER A 172 -2.32 -5.98 14.59
N SER A 173 -3.03 -6.15 15.70
CA SER A 173 -2.73 -7.14 16.75
C SER A 173 -2.59 -8.58 16.24
#